data_AF-A0A126YZ10-F1
#
_entry.id   AF-A0A126YZ10-F1
#
_cell.length_a   1.000
_cell.length_b   1.000
_cell.length_c   1.000
_cell.angle_alpha   90.00
_cell.angle_beta   90.00
_cell.angle_gamma   90.00
#
_symmetry.space_group_name_H-M   'P 1'
#
loop_
_entity.id
_entity.type
_entity.pdbx_description
1 polymer ?
#
loop_
_entity_poly.entity_id
_entity_poly.type
_entity_poly.pdbx_seq_one_letter_code
_entity_poly.pdbx_strand_id
1 'polypeptide(L)'
;MPTPSAAAALDALQATVDALLDPPGCEWNRAQTHRSLVTYLVEETFELVEAIEDGSVADVREELGDVLYQVVLHAGIAARSNGEEFDLADVMEKVDEKIRRRHPHVFGADRAEGGADHADGVDDIVRLWSAAKAREKAARTSAFDGVPPALPALARAQKILSRAGAAASGMEPGAGSGSVAEAGPSLSGARTEAEWGRALLAEVERASAAGLGGDGGGPDGFDAERALRTAVREREAALRAAEAVARSSV
;
A
#
# COMPACT_ATOMS: atom_id res chain seq x y z
N MET A 1 -5.49 -34.10 -14.16
CA MET A 1 -6.56 -33.09 -14.29
C MET A 1 -5.93 -31.85 -14.91
N PRO A 2 -6.52 -31.24 -15.95
CA PRO A 2 -6.01 -29.97 -16.48
C PRO A 2 -6.10 -28.87 -15.42
N THR A 3 -5.11 -27.98 -15.40
CA THR A 3 -5.11 -26.80 -14.52
C THR A 3 -6.31 -25.90 -14.86
N PRO A 4 -7.15 -25.49 -13.89
CA PRO A 4 -8.26 -24.59 -14.16
C PRO A 4 -7.75 -23.24 -14.67
N SER A 5 -8.57 -22.55 -15.46
CA SER A 5 -8.31 -21.15 -15.79
C SER A 5 -8.43 -20.27 -14.55
N ALA A 6 -7.81 -19.09 -14.55
CA ALA A 6 -7.94 -18.14 -13.45
C ALA A 6 -9.40 -17.74 -13.19
N ALA A 7 -10.20 -17.56 -14.23
CA ALA A 7 -11.63 -17.28 -14.11
C ALA A 7 -12.38 -18.42 -13.40
N ALA A 8 -12.16 -19.68 -13.83
CA ALA A 8 -12.80 -20.82 -13.19
C ALA A 8 -12.35 -21.03 -11.73
N ALA A 9 -11.10 -20.71 -11.41
CA ALA A 9 -10.61 -20.75 -10.03
C ALA A 9 -11.24 -19.64 -9.16
N LEU A 10 -11.42 -18.44 -9.70
CA LEU A 10 -12.10 -17.34 -9.01
C LEU A 10 -13.57 -17.64 -8.77
N ASP A 11 -14.28 -18.18 -9.76
CA ASP A 11 -15.67 -18.63 -9.62
C ASP A 11 -15.80 -19.68 -8.51
N ALA A 12 -14.86 -20.62 -8.42
CA ALA A 12 -14.83 -21.64 -7.37
C ALA A 12 -14.57 -21.06 -5.98
N LEU A 13 -13.70 -20.04 -5.87
CA LEU A 13 -13.46 -19.32 -4.61
C LEU A 13 -14.71 -18.53 -4.19
N GLN A 14 -15.34 -17.82 -5.12
CA GLN A 14 -16.58 -17.11 -4.86
C GLN A 14 -17.68 -18.06 -4.38
N ALA A 15 -17.88 -19.19 -5.06
CA ALA A 15 -18.85 -20.21 -4.64
C ALA A 15 -18.54 -20.77 -3.24
N THR A 16 -17.25 -20.87 -2.89
CA THR A 16 -16.83 -21.29 -1.54
C THR A 16 -17.22 -20.25 -0.49
N VAL A 17 -16.94 -18.97 -0.75
CA VAL A 17 -17.32 -17.86 0.14
C VAL A 17 -18.84 -17.77 0.28
N ASP A 18 -19.59 -17.92 -0.82
CA ASP A 18 -21.04 -17.93 -0.79
C ASP A 18 -21.58 -19.08 0.07
N ALA A 19 -21.03 -20.29 -0.07
CA ALA A 19 -21.39 -21.43 0.78
C ALA A 19 -21.06 -21.21 2.27
N LEU A 20 -20.04 -20.41 2.59
CA LEU A 20 -19.73 -20.02 3.97
C LEU A 20 -20.74 -18.99 4.52
N LEU A 21 -21.22 -18.06 3.69
CA LEU A 21 -22.09 -16.95 4.09
C LEU A 21 -23.58 -17.27 4.03
N ASP A 22 -24.01 -18.20 3.17
CA ASP A 22 -25.42 -18.56 3.02
C ASP A 22 -25.80 -19.69 3.97
N PRO A 23 -27.01 -19.68 4.57
CA PRO A 23 -27.49 -20.81 5.36
C PRO A 23 -27.48 -22.11 4.54
N PRO A 24 -27.00 -23.24 5.08
CA PRO A 24 -26.65 -23.51 6.48
C PRO A 24 -25.15 -23.31 6.82
N GLY A 25 -24.45 -22.44 6.10
CA GLY A 25 -23.01 -22.22 6.14
C GLY A 25 -22.42 -21.83 7.50
N CYS A 26 -21.14 -21.45 7.50
CA CYS A 26 -20.36 -21.21 8.71
C CYS A 26 -20.93 -20.06 9.55
N GLU A 27 -21.36 -20.36 10.78
CA GLU A 27 -21.90 -19.36 11.71
C GLU A 27 -20.89 -18.24 12.00
N TRP A 28 -19.59 -18.56 12.06
CA TRP A 28 -18.56 -17.55 12.26
C TRP A 28 -18.46 -16.59 11.08
N ASN A 29 -18.38 -17.08 9.84
CA ASN A 29 -18.32 -16.22 8.64
C ASN A 29 -19.57 -15.33 8.54
N ARG A 30 -20.74 -15.90 8.82
CA ARG A 30 -22.02 -15.17 8.80
C ARG A 30 -22.14 -14.08 9.86
N ALA A 31 -21.40 -14.19 10.97
CA ALA A 31 -21.38 -13.18 12.01
C ALA A 31 -20.41 -12.02 11.70
N GLN A 32 -19.61 -12.12 10.64
CA GLN A 32 -18.62 -11.10 10.30
C GLN A 32 -19.22 -9.87 9.65
N THR A 33 -18.50 -8.76 9.80
CA THR A 33 -18.76 -7.46 9.17
C THR A 33 -17.45 -6.93 8.60
N HIS A 34 -17.52 -5.92 7.73
CA HIS A 34 -16.31 -5.23 7.27
C HIS A 34 -15.40 -4.82 8.43
N ARG A 35 -15.98 -4.29 9.51
CA ARG A 35 -15.22 -3.80 10.67
C ARG A 35 -14.60 -4.92 11.50
N SER A 36 -15.28 -6.06 11.68
CA SER A 36 -14.72 -7.18 12.47
C SER A 36 -13.57 -7.89 11.73
N LEU A 37 -13.54 -7.77 10.40
CA LEU A 37 -12.51 -8.39 9.56
C LEU A 37 -11.25 -7.54 9.35
N VAL A 38 -11.26 -6.26 9.76
CA VAL A 38 -10.10 -5.36 9.56
C VAL A 38 -8.81 -5.93 10.17
N THR A 39 -8.89 -6.55 11.35
CA THR A 39 -7.71 -7.15 11.99
C THR A 39 -7.07 -8.20 11.10
N TYR A 40 -7.86 -9.13 10.57
CA TYR A 40 -7.37 -10.18 9.68
C TYR A 40 -6.85 -9.60 8.36
N LEU A 41 -7.57 -8.67 7.72
CA LEU A 41 -7.07 -8.02 6.51
C LEU A 41 -5.70 -7.34 6.71
N VAL A 42 -5.48 -6.73 7.87
CA VAL A 42 -4.19 -6.13 8.23
C VAL A 42 -3.13 -7.22 8.45
N GLU A 43 -3.45 -8.28 9.20
CA GLU A 43 -2.58 -9.44 9.42
C GLU A 43 -2.12 -10.05 8.07
N GLU A 44 -3.05 -10.48 7.21
CA GLU A 44 -2.72 -11.07 5.89
C GLU A 44 -1.89 -10.11 5.01
N THR A 45 -2.16 -8.81 5.12
CA THR A 45 -1.38 -7.80 4.37
C THR A 45 0.07 -7.76 4.85
N PHE A 46 0.31 -7.86 6.15
CA PHE A 46 1.66 -7.85 6.70
C PHE A 46 2.37 -9.19 6.56
N GLU A 47 1.64 -10.31 6.58
CA GLU A 47 2.17 -11.63 6.24
C GLU A 47 2.61 -11.66 4.77
N LEU A 48 1.82 -11.11 3.85
CA LEU A 48 2.24 -10.90 2.45
C LEU A 48 3.49 -10.01 2.34
N VAL A 49 3.58 -8.93 3.12
CA VAL A 49 4.79 -8.08 3.15
C VAL A 49 6.01 -8.86 3.62
N GLU A 50 5.87 -9.69 4.65
CA GLU A 50 6.95 -10.55 5.15
C GLU A 50 7.36 -11.57 4.08
N ALA A 51 6.40 -12.24 3.45
CA ALA A 51 6.65 -13.21 2.40
C ALA A 51 7.40 -12.60 1.19
N ILE A 52 7.08 -11.37 0.81
CA ILE A 52 7.77 -10.66 -0.28
C ILE A 52 9.20 -10.26 0.12
N GLU A 53 9.41 -9.86 1.38
CA GLU A 53 10.70 -9.31 1.83
C GLU A 53 11.71 -10.38 2.24
N ASP A 54 11.27 -11.51 2.82
CA ASP A 54 12.15 -12.54 3.39
C ASP A 54 11.64 -13.99 3.15
N GLY A 55 10.50 -14.15 2.46
CA GLY A 55 9.88 -15.45 2.24
C GLY A 55 10.29 -16.16 0.95
N SER A 56 9.70 -17.33 0.74
CA SER A 56 9.80 -18.13 -0.46
C SER A 56 8.70 -17.78 -1.47
N VAL A 57 8.87 -18.25 -2.72
CA VAL A 57 7.83 -18.14 -3.75
C VAL A 57 6.55 -18.87 -3.34
N ALA A 58 6.65 -19.91 -2.49
CA ALA A 58 5.49 -20.60 -1.97
C ALA A 58 4.73 -19.72 -0.97
N ASP A 59 5.45 -19.08 -0.05
CA ASP A 59 4.88 -18.17 0.95
C ASP A 59 4.18 -17.00 0.25
N VAL A 60 4.84 -16.35 -0.72
CA VAL A 60 4.22 -15.25 -1.49
C VAL A 60 2.92 -15.69 -2.18
N ARG A 61 2.86 -16.93 -2.67
CA ARG A 61 1.66 -17.47 -3.32
C ARG A 61 0.53 -17.72 -2.32
N GLU A 62 0.85 -18.19 -1.13
CA GLU A 62 -0.09 -18.44 -0.03
C GLU A 62 -0.72 -17.11 0.41
N GLU A 63 0.11 -16.14 0.78
CA GLU A 63 -0.35 -14.86 1.30
C GLU A 63 -1.11 -14.01 0.27
N LEU A 64 -0.74 -14.10 -1.02
CA LEU A 64 -1.53 -13.51 -2.10
C LEU A 64 -2.94 -14.11 -2.18
N GLY A 65 -3.06 -15.40 -1.87
CA GLY A 65 -4.33 -16.10 -1.77
C GLY A 65 -5.17 -15.63 -0.60
N ASP A 66 -4.57 -15.40 0.57
CA ASP A 66 -5.29 -14.95 1.77
C ASP A 66 -5.77 -13.50 1.65
N VAL A 67 -4.94 -12.61 1.09
CA VAL A 67 -5.37 -11.25 0.74
C VAL A 67 -6.50 -11.29 -0.30
N LEU A 68 -6.43 -12.16 -1.31
CA LEU A 68 -7.52 -12.34 -2.28
C LEU A 68 -8.79 -12.85 -1.60
N TYR A 69 -8.69 -13.80 -0.67
CA TYR A 69 -9.82 -14.31 0.10
C TYR A 69 -10.49 -13.20 0.90
N GLN A 70 -9.74 -12.32 1.56
CA GLN A 70 -10.30 -11.17 2.27
C GLN A 70 -11.11 -10.26 1.33
N VAL A 71 -10.62 -10.00 0.11
CA VAL A 71 -11.36 -9.21 -0.90
C VAL A 71 -12.67 -9.89 -1.29
N VAL A 72 -12.64 -11.20 -1.60
CA VAL A 72 -13.84 -11.96 -1.98
C VAL A 72 -14.84 -12.05 -0.82
N LEU A 73 -14.36 -12.23 0.42
CA LEU A 73 -15.18 -12.27 1.62
C LEU A 73 -15.89 -10.94 1.88
N HIS A 74 -15.16 -9.82 1.77
CA HIS A 74 -15.76 -8.49 1.90
C HIS A 74 -16.81 -8.22 0.81
N ALA A 75 -16.55 -8.62 -0.43
CA ALA A 75 -17.54 -8.50 -1.51
C ALA A 75 -18.79 -9.39 -1.25
N GLY A 76 -18.58 -10.61 -0.74
CA GLY A 76 -19.67 -11.51 -0.36
C GLY A 76 -20.52 -10.98 0.80
N ILE A 77 -19.92 -10.27 1.76
CA ILE A 77 -20.63 -9.57 2.84
C ILE A 77 -21.46 -8.41 2.27
N ALA A 78 -20.86 -7.55 1.44
CA ALA A 78 -21.53 -6.40 0.84
C ALA A 78 -22.76 -6.81 0.00
N ALA A 79 -22.66 -7.90 -0.75
CA ALA A 79 -23.77 -8.45 -1.54
C ALA A 79 -24.97 -8.92 -0.71
N ARG A 80 -24.77 -9.15 0.60
CA ARG A 80 -25.80 -9.61 1.56
C ARG A 80 -26.21 -8.51 2.54
N SER A 81 -25.51 -7.37 2.55
CA SER A 81 -25.79 -6.22 3.40
C SER A 81 -26.99 -5.42 2.86
N ASN A 82 -27.91 -5.06 3.74
CA ASN A 82 -28.98 -4.10 3.42
C ASN A 82 -28.40 -2.67 3.39
N GLY A 83 -27.77 -2.28 2.28
CA GLY A 83 -27.36 -0.89 2.03
C GLY A 83 -25.96 -0.65 1.44
N GLU A 84 -25.13 -1.68 1.27
CA GLU A 84 -23.82 -1.55 0.60
C GLU A 84 -23.90 -1.87 -0.91
N GLU A 85 -24.86 -2.71 -1.32
CA GLU A 85 -25.28 -2.99 -2.71
C GLU A 85 -24.14 -3.07 -3.75
N PHE A 86 -23.05 -3.75 -3.43
CA PHE A 86 -22.04 -4.14 -4.41
C PHE A 86 -21.58 -5.58 -4.21
N ASP A 87 -21.10 -6.20 -5.28
CA ASP A 87 -20.55 -7.56 -5.27
C ASP A 87 -19.10 -7.62 -5.80
N LEU A 88 -18.60 -8.83 -6.02
CA LEU A 88 -17.23 -9.03 -6.50
C LEU A 88 -17.03 -8.49 -7.92
N ALA A 89 -18.04 -8.58 -8.79
CA ALA A 89 -17.98 -8.07 -10.15
C ALA A 89 -17.87 -6.54 -10.15
N ASP A 90 -18.64 -5.86 -9.30
CA ASP A 90 -18.54 -4.40 -9.13
C ASP A 90 -17.14 -3.98 -8.68
N VAL A 91 -16.54 -4.71 -7.72
CA VAL A 91 -15.17 -4.44 -7.24
C VAL A 91 -14.15 -4.60 -8.37
N MET A 92 -14.28 -5.66 -9.17
CA MET A 92 -13.40 -5.97 -10.29
C MET A 92 -13.52 -4.95 -11.43
N GLU A 93 -14.73 -4.61 -11.83
CA GLU A 93 -15.00 -3.59 -12.84
C GLU A 93 -14.43 -2.24 -12.39
N LYS A 94 -14.69 -1.86 -11.12
CA LYS A 94 -14.23 -0.58 -10.59
C LYS A 94 -12.71 -0.45 -10.58
N VAL A 95 -12.00 -1.53 -10.24
CA VAL A 95 -10.53 -1.51 -10.26
C VAL A 95 -9.99 -1.52 -11.69
N ASP A 96 -10.56 -2.31 -12.61
CA ASP A 96 -10.14 -2.34 -14.02
C ASP A 96 -10.29 -0.97 -14.67
N GLU A 97 -11.48 -0.35 -14.60
CA GLU A 97 -11.75 0.98 -15.15
C GLU A 97 -10.75 2.02 -14.63
N LYS A 98 -10.48 1.98 -13.32
CA LYS A 98 -9.52 2.90 -12.66
C LYS A 98 -8.11 2.66 -13.16
N ILE A 99 -7.65 1.41 -13.26
CA ILE A 99 -6.29 1.10 -13.71
C ILE A 99 -6.13 1.48 -15.18
N ARG A 100 -7.09 1.14 -16.06
CA ARG A 100 -7.02 1.50 -17.47
C ARG A 100 -6.96 3.01 -17.68
N ARG A 101 -7.81 3.76 -16.99
CA ARG A 101 -7.87 5.23 -17.08
C ARG A 101 -6.59 5.93 -16.60
N ARG A 102 -5.86 5.34 -15.64
CA ARG A 102 -4.60 5.91 -15.15
C ARG A 102 -3.36 5.48 -15.94
N HIS A 103 -3.51 4.58 -16.91
CA HIS A 103 -2.45 4.18 -17.84
C HIS A 103 -2.79 4.55 -19.29
N PRO A 104 -2.97 5.85 -19.61
CA PRO A 104 -3.27 6.27 -20.99
C PRO A 104 -2.16 5.86 -21.98
N HIS A 105 -0.90 5.81 -21.55
CA HIS A 105 0.20 5.31 -22.38
C HIS A 105 0.03 3.85 -22.82
N VAL A 106 -0.75 3.03 -22.09
CA VAL A 106 -1.09 1.66 -22.50
C VAL A 106 -2.44 1.61 -23.22
N PHE A 107 -3.47 2.28 -22.70
CA PHE A 107 -4.87 2.09 -23.12
C PHE A 107 -5.51 3.28 -23.86
N GLY A 108 -4.80 4.39 -23.98
CA GLY A 108 -5.22 5.62 -24.63
C GLY A 108 -5.24 5.52 -26.15
N ALA A 109 -5.87 6.50 -26.78
CA ALA A 109 -6.00 6.54 -28.23
C ALA A 109 -4.79 7.18 -28.91
N ASP A 110 -4.10 8.12 -28.25
CA ASP A 110 -3.06 8.96 -28.83
C ASP A 110 -1.66 8.61 -28.29
N ARG A 111 -1.27 7.34 -28.48
CA ARG A 111 -0.04 6.75 -27.92
C ARG A 111 1.21 6.92 -28.79
N ALA A 112 1.05 7.42 -30.02
CA ALA A 112 2.16 7.62 -30.94
C ALA A 112 3.14 8.67 -30.40
N GLU A 113 4.40 8.64 -30.83
CA GLU A 113 5.37 9.69 -30.47
C GLU A 113 4.80 11.10 -30.72
N GLY A 114 4.87 11.94 -29.69
CA GLY A 114 4.30 13.29 -29.70
C GLY A 114 2.80 13.38 -29.37
N GLY A 115 2.12 12.24 -29.19
CA GLY A 115 0.72 12.16 -28.77
C GLY A 115 0.51 12.45 -27.28
N ALA A 116 -0.70 12.87 -26.91
CA ALA A 116 -1.03 13.26 -25.55
C ALA A 116 -0.96 12.12 -24.52
N ASP A 117 -1.09 10.87 -24.99
CA ASP A 117 -1.01 9.68 -24.15
C ASP A 117 0.38 9.03 -24.19
N HIS A 118 1.32 9.55 -25.00
CA HIS A 118 2.65 8.98 -25.14
C HIS A 118 3.50 9.15 -23.87
N ALA A 119 4.30 8.13 -23.56
CA ALA A 119 5.28 8.19 -22.48
C ALA A 119 6.61 7.60 -22.95
N ASP A 120 7.68 8.36 -22.77
CA ASP A 120 9.05 7.89 -22.98
C ASP A 120 9.75 7.73 -21.62
N GLY A 121 9.70 6.50 -21.09
CA GLY A 121 10.31 6.15 -19.81
C GLY A 121 9.43 6.41 -18.57
N VAL A 122 10.01 6.10 -17.40
CA VAL A 122 9.29 6.05 -16.12
C VAL A 122 8.79 7.43 -15.67
N ASP A 123 9.58 8.49 -15.88
CA ASP A 123 9.22 9.84 -15.46
C ASP A 123 7.96 10.35 -16.18
N ASP A 124 7.85 10.05 -17.47
CA ASP A 124 6.67 10.35 -18.28
C ASP A 124 5.45 9.57 -17.82
N ILE A 125 5.62 8.29 -17.50
CA ILE A 125 4.56 7.42 -16.95
C ILE A 125 4.05 7.99 -15.61
N VAL A 126 4.97 8.35 -14.71
CA VAL A 126 4.63 8.93 -13.39
C VAL A 126 3.87 10.24 -13.56
N ARG A 127 4.30 11.12 -14.48
CA ARG A 127 3.60 12.37 -14.81
C ARG A 127 2.17 12.11 -15.28
N LEU A 128 1.99 11.21 -16.25
CA LEU A 128 0.67 10.88 -16.80
C LEU A 128 -0.26 10.26 -15.75
N TRP A 129 0.28 9.34 -14.94
CA TRP A 129 -0.44 8.71 -13.84
C TRP A 129 -0.91 9.73 -12.81
N SER A 130 -0.02 10.64 -12.39
CA SER A 130 -0.33 11.72 -11.45
C SER A 130 -1.37 12.68 -12.00
N ALA A 131 -1.27 13.08 -13.27
CA ALA A 131 -2.27 13.92 -13.93
C ALA A 131 -3.65 13.24 -14.01
N ALA A 132 -3.69 11.95 -14.36
CA ALA A 132 -4.94 11.18 -14.38
C ALA A 132 -5.57 11.13 -12.98
N LYS A 133 -4.77 10.84 -11.95
CA LYS A 133 -5.18 10.80 -10.55
C LYS A 133 -5.69 12.15 -10.03
N ALA A 134 -5.09 13.26 -10.44
CA ALA A 134 -5.51 14.61 -10.05
C ALA A 134 -6.91 14.93 -10.60
N ARG A 135 -7.19 14.59 -11.86
CA ARG A 135 -8.51 14.79 -12.48
C ARG A 135 -9.63 14.06 -11.74
N GLU A 136 -9.39 12.84 -11.25
CA GLU A 136 -10.39 12.07 -10.48
C GLU A 136 -10.67 12.66 -9.09
N LYS A 137 -9.77 13.52 -8.61
CA LYS A 137 -9.74 14.03 -7.24
C LYS A 137 -9.99 15.53 -7.16
N ALA A 138 -10.48 16.13 -8.25
CA ALA A 138 -10.73 17.56 -8.39
C ALA A 138 -11.71 18.13 -7.32
N ALA A 139 -12.51 17.28 -6.68
CA ALA A 139 -13.41 17.66 -5.59
C ALA A 139 -12.72 17.80 -4.22
N ARG A 140 -11.43 17.47 -4.08
CA ARG A 140 -10.70 17.59 -2.81
C ARG A 140 -10.39 19.06 -2.52
N THR A 141 -10.52 19.44 -1.25
CA THR A 141 -10.28 20.80 -0.79
C THR A 141 -8.90 20.96 -0.17
N SER A 142 -8.25 19.85 0.20
CA SER A 142 -6.90 19.83 0.77
C SER A 142 -5.98 18.86 0.03
N ALA A 143 -4.71 19.25 -0.13
CA ALA A 143 -3.66 18.38 -0.64
C ALA A 143 -3.52 17.10 0.21
N PHE A 144 -3.88 17.15 1.50
CA PHE A 144 -3.76 16.03 2.44
C PHE A 144 -4.96 15.06 2.40
N ASP A 145 -6.04 15.38 1.68
CA ASP A 145 -7.26 14.56 1.66
C ASP A 145 -7.00 13.15 1.13
N GLY A 146 -7.48 12.14 1.84
CA GLY A 146 -7.28 10.73 1.49
C GLY A 146 -5.84 10.23 1.64
N VAL A 147 -5.05 10.79 2.57
CA VAL A 147 -4.00 10.01 3.25
C VAL A 147 -4.69 9.19 4.34
N PRO A 148 -4.69 7.86 4.29
CA PRO A 148 -5.36 7.05 5.30
C PRO A 148 -4.74 7.30 6.69
N PRO A 149 -5.55 7.59 7.73
CA PRO A 149 -5.04 7.77 9.08
C PRO A 149 -4.54 6.45 9.69
N ALA A 150 -4.99 5.31 9.19
CA ALA A 150 -4.59 3.97 9.63
C ALA A 150 -3.23 3.51 9.10
N LEU A 151 -2.56 4.29 8.23
CA LEU A 151 -1.21 3.94 7.79
C LEU A 151 -0.24 3.93 8.99
N PRO A 152 0.76 3.03 9.00
CA PRO A 152 1.89 3.10 9.90
C PRO A 152 2.54 4.49 9.92
N ALA A 153 3.09 4.88 11.06
CA ALA A 153 3.48 6.27 11.31
C ALA A 153 4.52 6.80 10.30
N LEU A 154 5.51 5.99 9.91
CA LEU A 154 6.55 6.42 8.96
C LEU A 154 6.00 6.48 7.53
N ALA A 155 5.24 5.48 7.11
CA ALA A 155 4.56 5.49 5.82
C ALA A 155 3.62 6.71 5.68
N ARG A 156 2.87 7.02 6.75
CA ARG A 156 1.98 8.19 6.79
C ARG A 156 2.77 9.50 6.75
N ALA A 157 3.83 9.61 7.56
CA ALA A 157 4.71 10.78 7.59
C ALA A 157 5.30 11.06 6.19
N GLN A 158 5.91 10.06 5.57
CA GLN A 158 6.47 10.18 4.24
C GLN A 158 5.40 10.59 3.21
N LYS A 159 4.18 10.03 3.30
CA LYS A 159 3.10 10.41 2.39
C LYS A 159 2.67 11.87 2.55
N ILE A 160 2.57 12.35 3.79
CA ILE A 160 2.20 13.74 4.08
C ILE A 160 3.27 14.70 3.58
N LEU A 161 4.54 14.41 3.88
CA LEU A 161 5.68 15.22 3.45
C LEU A 161 5.80 15.31 1.92
N SER A 162 5.61 14.19 1.22
CA SER A 162 5.56 14.16 -0.24
C SER A 162 4.46 15.08 -0.81
N ARG A 163 3.27 15.10 -0.19
CA ARG A 163 2.18 15.99 -0.62
C ARG A 163 2.41 17.45 -0.25
N ALA A 164 3.05 17.71 0.88
CA ALA A 164 3.40 19.07 1.30
C ALA A 164 4.40 19.71 0.31
N GLY A 165 5.46 18.97 -0.06
CA GLY A 165 6.46 19.46 -1.03
C GLY A 165 5.87 19.77 -2.41
N ALA A 166 4.91 18.95 -2.85
CA ALA A 166 4.17 19.17 -4.08
C ALA A 166 3.31 20.44 -4.04
N ALA A 167 2.48 20.58 -3.00
CA ALA A 167 1.64 21.76 -2.81
C ALA A 167 2.45 23.06 -2.70
N ALA A 168 3.61 23.02 -2.02
CA ALA A 168 4.51 24.17 -1.90
C ALA A 168 5.18 24.58 -3.21
N SER A 169 5.43 23.61 -4.11
CA SER A 169 6.11 23.86 -5.39
C SER A 169 5.15 24.28 -6.51
N GLY A 170 3.84 24.37 -6.25
CA GLY A 170 2.82 24.50 -7.30
C GLY A 170 2.83 23.31 -8.26
N MET A 171 3.42 22.20 -7.84
CA MET A 171 3.75 21.04 -8.64
C MET A 171 2.90 19.84 -8.17
N GLU A 172 2.51 18.96 -9.07
CA GLU A 172 1.73 17.76 -8.70
C GLU A 172 2.50 16.87 -7.69
N PRO A 173 1.81 16.13 -6.80
CA PRO A 173 2.44 15.13 -5.92
C PRO A 173 3.17 14.09 -6.77
N GLY A 174 4.49 14.22 -6.87
CA GLY A 174 5.33 13.39 -7.73
C GLY A 174 6.47 14.13 -8.45
N ALA A 175 6.52 15.46 -8.44
CA ALA A 175 7.60 16.22 -9.05
C ALA A 175 8.34 17.09 -8.03
N GLY A 176 9.53 16.65 -7.61
CA GLY A 176 10.55 17.46 -6.95
C GLY A 176 10.27 17.87 -5.49
N SER A 177 11.25 17.63 -4.62
CA SER A 177 11.23 17.99 -3.20
C SER A 177 11.40 19.51 -3.00
N GLY A 178 10.29 20.24 -2.97
CA GLY A 178 10.26 21.59 -2.37
C GLY A 178 10.32 21.50 -0.85
N SER A 179 11.47 21.81 -0.27
CA SER A 179 11.72 21.84 1.18
C SER A 179 10.88 22.92 1.85
N VAL A 180 10.01 22.53 2.78
CA VAL A 180 9.45 23.40 3.83
C VAL A 180 10.14 23.08 5.16
N ALA A 181 11.47 22.89 5.14
CA ALA A 181 12.22 22.50 6.32
C ALA A 181 12.21 23.62 7.37
N GLU A 182 11.34 23.52 8.36
CA GLU A 182 11.72 23.99 9.69
C GLU A 182 12.71 22.96 10.25
N ALA A 183 13.93 23.39 10.57
CA ALA A 183 14.97 22.54 11.12
C ALA A 183 14.51 21.94 12.46
N GLY A 184 13.84 20.78 12.40
CA GLY A 184 13.46 20.01 13.56
C GLY A 184 14.70 19.64 14.39
N PRO A 185 14.54 19.44 15.71
CA PRO A 185 15.67 19.12 16.58
C PRO A 185 16.41 17.86 16.12
N SER A 186 17.74 17.85 16.24
CA SER A 186 18.56 16.64 16.06
C SER A 186 18.13 15.56 17.07
N LEU A 187 18.23 14.28 16.66
CA LEU A 187 18.00 13.13 17.55
C LEU A 187 18.82 13.24 18.86
N SER A 188 20.03 13.79 18.80
CA SER A 188 20.91 13.93 19.97
C SER A 188 20.43 14.97 21.00
N GLY A 189 19.49 15.85 20.64
CA GLY A 189 18.99 16.92 21.50
C GLY A 189 17.64 16.62 22.15
N ALA A 190 16.96 15.55 21.76
CA ALA A 190 15.61 15.23 22.24
C ALA A 190 15.64 14.70 23.69
N ARG A 191 14.78 15.26 24.55
CA ARG A 191 14.69 14.92 25.98
C ARG A 191 13.30 14.46 26.40
N THR A 192 12.29 14.81 25.62
CA THR A 192 10.89 14.44 25.84
C THR A 192 10.38 13.59 24.68
N GLU A 193 9.32 12.81 24.91
CA GLU A 193 8.67 12.01 23.86
C GLU A 193 8.25 12.85 22.65
N ALA A 194 7.69 14.05 22.90
CA ALA A 194 7.31 14.97 21.84
C ALA A 194 8.50 15.48 21.01
N GLU A 195 9.67 15.69 21.64
CA GLU A 195 10.89 16.07 20.92
C GLU A 195 11.44 14.89 20.10
N TRP A 196 11.40 13.67 20.63
CA TRP A 196 11.75 12.47 19.89
C TRP A 196 10.85 12.26 18.68
N GLY A 197 9.54 12.44 18.83
CA GLY A 197 8.59 12.36 17.71
C GLY A 197 8.91 13.37 16.61
N ARG A 198 9.24 14.62 16.96
CA ARG A 198 9.65 15.63 15.98
C ARG A 198 10.99 15.31 15.32
N ALA A 199 11.95 14.81 16.08
CA ALA A 199 13.26 14.43 15.55
C ALA A 199 13.16 13.25 14.56
N LEU A 200 12.36 12.23 14.88
CA LEU A 200 12.09 11.10 13.98
C LEU A 200 11.41 11.55 12.69
N LEU A 201 10.39 12.42 12.77
CA LEU A 201 9.75 12.99 11.59
C LEU A 201 10.74 13.77 10.71
N ALA A 202 11.64 14.54 11.32
CA ALA A 202 12.66 15.29 10.61
C ALA A 202 13.69 14.38 9.90
N GLU A 203 13.98 13.18 10.43
CA GLU A 203 14.81 12.20 9.71
C GLU A 203 14.10 11.64 8.48
N VAL A 204 12.79 11.36 8.57
CA VAL A 204 11.99 10.94 7.40
C VAL A 204 12.03 12.01 6.33
N GLU A 205 11.90 13.29 6.71
CA GLU A 205 12.00 14.42 5.79
C GLU A 205 13.39 14.53 5.15
N ARG A 206 14.47 14.44 5.95
CA ARG A 206 15.86 14.47 5.45
C ARG A 206 16.13 13.34 4.47
N ALA A 207 15.75 12.11 4.81
CA ALA A 207 15.95 10.95 3.96
C ALA A 207 15.14 11.07 2.65
N SER A 208 13.92 11.61 2.72
CA SER A 208 13.09 11.88 1.54
C SER A 208 13.70 12.96 0.65
N ALA A 209 14.28 14.02 1.24
CA ALA A 209 14.89 15.13 0.51
C ALA A 209 16.25 14.79 -0.10
N ALA A 210 16.98 13.80 0.44
CA ALA A 210 18.28 13.36 -0.06
C ALA A 210 18.23 12.65 -1.43
N GLY A 211 17.07 12.67 -2.11
CA GLY A 211 16.92 12.05 -3.44
C GLY A 211 16.95 10.53 -3.40
N LEU A 212 16.85 9.92 -2.22
CA LEU A 212 16.70 8.47 -2.12
C LEU A 212 15.30 8.00 -2.54
N GLY A 213 14.34 8.87 -2.90
CA GLY A 213 13.07 8.40 -3.46
C GLY A 213 12.20 9.48 -4.12
N GLY A 214 11.64 9.12 -5.27
CA GLY A 214 10.29 9.53 -5.68
C GLY A 214 9.23 8.93 -4.75
N ASP A 215 7.96 9.04 -5.10
CA ASP A 215 6.77 8.76 -4.28
C ASP A 215 6.53 7.30 -3.83
N GLY A 216 7.60 6.48 -3.75
CA GLY A 216 7.58 5.09 -3.31
C GLY A 216 7.18 4.09 -4.39
N GLY A 217 7.07 4.52 -5.66
CA GLY A 217 6.62 3.68 -6.78
C GLY A 217 7.72 3.03 -7.63
N GLY A 218 8.98 3.44 -7.47
CA GLY A 218 10.12 2.87 -8.21
C GLY A 218 10.86 1.80 -7.40
N PRO A 219 11.51 0.81 -8.05
CA PRO A 219 12.25 -0.26 -7.38
C PRO A 219 13.39 0.25 -6.47
N ASP A 220 13.91 1.45 -6.73
CA ASP A 220 15.02 2.06 -6.01
C ASP A 220 14.59 3.20 -5.06
N GLY A 221 13.28 3.38 -4.84
CA GLY A 221 12.75 4.47 -4.02
C GLY A 221 12.81 4.19 -2.51
N PHE A 222 13.17 5.21 -1.74
CA PHE A 222 13.17 5.21 -0.28
C PHE A 222 11.74 5.03 0.23
N ASP A 223 11.57 4.07 1.11
CA ASP A 223 10.37 3.84 1.89
C ASP A 223 10.80 3.80 3.35
N ALA A 224 10.37 4.79 4.13
CA ALA A 224 10.78 4.97 5.51
C ALA A 224 10.31 3.82 6.40
N GLU A 225 9.14 3.24 6.11
CA GLU A 225 8.60 2.11 6.86
C GLU A 225 9.40 0.83 6.57
N ARG A 226 9.63 0.52 5.29
CA ARG A 226 10.47 -0.61 4.86
C ARG A 226 11.90 -0.49 5.39
N ALA A 227 12.46 0.72 5.38
CA ALA A 227 13.80 0.97 5.90
C ALA A 227 13.89 0.62 7.40
N LEU A 228 12.92 1.06 8.22
CA LEU A 228 12.91 0.71 9.64
C LEU A 228 12.64 -0.78 9.86
N ARG A 229 11.68 -1.38 9.14
CA ARG A 229 11.41 -2.84 9.24
C ARG A 229 12.67 -3.66 8.97
N THR A 230 13.42 -3.31 7.91
CA THR A 230 14.67 -3.99 7.55
C THR A 230 15.71 -3.86 8.66
N ALA A 231 15.94 -2.64 9.18
CA ALA A 231 16.88 -2.40 10.27
C ALA A 231 16.50 -3.15 11.57
N VAL A 232 15.19 -3.27 11.87
CA VAL A 232 14.70 -4.04 13.02
C VAL A 232 14.99 -5.53 12.84
N ARG A 233 14.75 -6.11 11.65
CA ARG A 233 15.08 -7.51 11.36
C ARG A 233 16.57 -7.80 11.50
N GLU A 234 17.43 -6.94 10.96
CA GLU A 234 18.89 -7.06 11.11
C GLU A 234 19.30 -7.04 12.59
N ARG A 235 18.71 -6.14 13.37
CA ARG A 235 18.97 -6.03 14.81
C ARG A 235 18.51 -7.28 15.56
N GLU A 236 17.34 -7.81 15.22
CA GLU A 236 16.81 -9.02 15.82
C GLU A 236 17.69 -10.25 15.51
N ALA A 237 18.10 -10.42 14.24
CA ALA A 237 19.00 -11.49 13.84
C ALA A 237 20.33 -11.44 14.63
N ALA A 238 20.90 -10.25 14.79
CA ALA A 238 22.12 -10.05 15.59
C ALA A 238 21.92 -10.42 17.07
N LEU A 239 20.77 -10.06 17.66
CA LEU A 239 20.43 -10.41 19.04
C LEU A 239 20.26 -11.93 19.20
N ARG A 240 19.53 -12.59 18.31
CA ARG A 240 19.35 -14.05 18.31
C ARG A 240 20.68 -14.79 18.18
N ALA A 241 21.59 -14.30 17.34
CA ALA A 241 22.93 -14.86 17.22
C ALA A 241 23.74 -14.72 18.52
N ALA A 242 23.69 -13.56 19.17
CA ALA A 242 24.37 -13.33 20.44
C ALA A 242 23.83 -14.25 21.56
N GLU A 243 22.51 -14.45 21.61
CA GLU A 243 21.89 -15.38 22.55
C GLU A 243 22.33 -16.83 22.32
N ALA A 244 22.44 -17.27 21.06
CA ALA A 244 22.87 -18.62 20.73
C ALA A 244 24.32 -18.89 21.18
N VAL A 245 25.21 -17.91 21.02
CA VAL A 245 26.60 -17.98 21.50
C VAL A 245 26.64 -18.04 23.02
N ALA A 246 25.85 -17.21 23.71
CA ALA A 246 25.76 -17.22 25.16
C ALA A 246 25.26 -18.58 25.70
N ARG A 247 24.23 -19.17 25.09
CA ARG A 247 23.71 -20.50 25.45
C ARG A 247 24.71 -21.63 25.23
N SER A 248 25.60 -21.50 24.24
CA SER A 248 26.61 -22.53 23.92
C SER A 248 27.86 -22.43 24.80
N SER A 249 27.99 -21.37 25.58
CA SER A 249 29.14 -21.10 26.47
C SER A 249 28.86 -21.48 27.93
N VAL A 250 27.67 -22.03 28.21
CA VAL A 250 27.19 -22.53 29.51
C VAL A 250 27.09 -24.05 29.44
#